data_AF-A0A9P7FXI3-F1
#
_entry.id   AF-A0A9P7FXI3-F1
#
_cell.length_a   1.000
_cell.length_b   1.000
_cell.length_c   1.000
_cell.angle_alpha   90.00
_cell.angle_beta   90.00
_cell.angle_gamma   90.00
#
_symmetry.space_group_name_H-M   'P 1'
#
loop_
_entity.id
_entity.type
_entity.pdbx_description
1 polymer ?
#
loop_
_entity_poly.entity_id
_entity_poly.type
_entity_poly.pdbx_seq_one_letter_code
_entity_poly.pdbx_strand_id
1 'polypeptide(L)'
;MLSSKVNFPENLNILPSVDPKGELEHISGYEAQRQAIEKYGIAGRIWEAAYLLSIYVDPPKNIEFDTPFLTDPSGRPRTILELGSGAGMTSSRMAENLNVQDMLIVTDLPEVYFPELLAPLLRSLLQVTSPPFSSPSSTDLDVTVVISYKIRSLSKETPFWAAFGLWFTFEPVLAHESSVKPHWQRFGSSSGDVAFIFIAHRRPESLTWHVPESDTDLLVGRGAMGNNSAKADDTFETLLLMTLEE
;
A
#
# COMPACT_ATOMS: atom_id res chain seq x y z
N MET A 1 30.87 -0.35 15.57
CA MET A 1 29.60 -0.70 14.91
C MET A 1 29.63 -0.09 13.53
N LEU A 2 29.61 -0.90 12.48
CA LEU A 2 29.50 -0.39 11.11
C LEU A 2 28.12 0.25 10.99
N SER A 3 28.10 1.58 10.86
CA SER A 3 26.92 2.31 10.43
C SER A 3 26.51 1.71 9.08
N SER A 4 25.45 0.90 9.07
CA SER A 4 24.74 0.64 7.83
C SER A 4 24.37 2.01 7.26
N LYS A 5 24.78 2.32 6.04
CA LYS A 5 24.35 3.56 5.39
C LYS A 5 22.84 3.47 5.22
N VAL A 6 22.11 4.15 6.10
CA VAL A 6 20.65 4.19 6.06
C VAL A 6 20.23 4.70 4.67
N ASN A 7 19.18 4.13 4.11
CA ASN A 7 18.76 4.29 2.70
C ASN A 7 19.65 3.62 1.62
N PHE A 8 20.86 3.16 1.94
CA PHE A 8 21.79 2.52 1.01
C PHE A 8 22.16 1.10 1.48
N PRO A 9 21.22 0.14 1.45
CA PRO A 9 21.48 -1.22 1.88
C PRO A 9 22.58 -1.85 1.01
N GLU A 10 23.52 -2.52 1.67
CA GLU A 10 24.59 -3.25 0.99
C GLU A 10 23.99 -4.35 0.10
N ASN A 11 24.60 -4.57 -1.07
CA ASN A 11 24.20 -5.59 -2.05
C ASN A 11 22.79 -5.39 -2.66
N LEU A 12 22.18 -4.22 -2.50
CA LEU A 12 20.99 -3.85 -3.26
C LEU A 12 21.38 -2.97 -4.44
N ASN A 13 21.24 -3.50 -5.66
CA ASN A 13 21.45 -2.70 -6.87
C ASN A 13 20.19 -1.89 -7.18
N ILE A 14 20.14 -0.65 -6.71
CA ILE A 14 19.04 0.28 -6.99
C ILE A 14 19.33 1.09 -8.26
N LEU A 15 18.49 0.90 -9.26
CA LEU A 15 18.53 1.62 -10.52
C LEU A 15 17.19 2.34 -10.75
N PRO A 16 17.18 3.44 -11.53
CA PRO A 16 15.93 4.05 -11.98
C PRO A 16 15.00 3.01 -12.57
N SER A 17 13.72 3.08 -12.20
CA SER A 17 12.70 2.27 -12.83
C SER A 17 12.18 2.96 -14.09
N VAL A 18 11.64 2.17 -15.00
CA VAL A 18 10.96 2.65 -16.21
C VAL A 18 9.48 2.37 -16.03
N ASP A 19 8.64 3.33 -16.37
CA ASP A 19 7.20 3.10 -16.46
C ASP A 19 6.94 2.07 -17.57
N PRO A 20 6.34 0.90 -17.27
CA PRO A 20 6.08 -0.13 -18.28
C PRO A 20 5.30 0.35 -19.51
N LYS A 21 4.46 1.40 -19.37
CA LYS A 21 3.66 1.96 -20.46
C LYS A 21 4.21 3.27 -21.03
N GLY A 22 5.23 3.85 -20.39
CA GLY A 22 5.80 5.15 -20.76
C GLY A 22 4.87 6.35 -20.57
N GLU A 23 3.69 6.15 -19.99
CA GLU A 23 2.65 7.17 -19.81
C GLU A 23 3.07 8.23 -18.77
N LEU A 24 3.91 7.85 -17.81
CA LEU A 24 4.35 8.66 -16.66
C LEU A 24 5.81 9.13 -16.78
N GLU A 25 6.47 8.94 -17.94
CA GLU A 25 7.88 9.35 -18.15
C GLU A 25 8.11 10.85 -17.91
N HIS A 26 7.10 11.68 -18.17
CA HIS A 26 7.16 13.12 -17.99
C HIS A 26 7.16 13.56 -16.52
N ILE A 27 6.64 12.74 -15.60
CA ILE A 27 6.56 13.03 -14.16
C ILE A 27 7.90 12.77 -13.48
N SER A 28 8.70 11.82 -13.98
CA SER A 28 9.99 11.47 -13.38
C SER A 28 10.91 10.75 -14.38
N GLY A 29 11.52 11.53 -15.26
CA GLY A 29 12.48 11.01 -16.23
C GLY A 29 13.63 10.24 -15.56
N TYR A 30 14.19 9.27 -16.30
CA TYR A 30 15.27 8.38 -15.84
C TYR A 30 16.40 9.11 -15.12
N GLU A 31 16.82 10.26 -15.64
CA GLU A 31 17.91 11.07 -15.09
C GLU A 31 17.57 11.68 -13.72
N ALA A 32 16.34 12.16 -13.54
CA ALA A 32 15.88 12.72 -12.28
C ALA A 32 15.84 11.64 -11.18
N GLN A 33 15.34 10.45 -11.53
CA GLN A 33 15.39 9.30 -10.63
C GLN A 33 16.83 8.90 -10.29
N ARG A 34 17.74 8.88 -11.26
CA ARG A 34 19.15 8.57 -11.01
C ARG A 34 19.75 9.51 -9.97
N GLN A 35 19.57 10.81 -10.14
CA GLN A 35 20.07 11.81 -9.20
C GLN A 35 19.41 11.68 -7.81
N ALA A 36 18.11 11.38 -7.76
CA ALA A 36 17.40 11.13 -6.52
C ALA A 36 17.93 9.88 -5.81
N ILE A 37 18.19 8.79 -6.54
CA ILE A 37 18.79 7.56 -6.00
C ILE A 37 20.20 7.80 -5.47
N GLU A 38 21.04 8.54 -6.20
CA GLU A 38 22.38 8.89 -5.73
C GLU A 38 22.36 9.68 -4.43
N LYS A 39 21.36 10.55 -4.25
CA LYS A 39 21.21 11.40 -3.07
C LYS A 39 20.49 10.74 -1.89
N TYR A 40 19.43 9.98 -2.17
CA TYR A 40 18.46 9.50 -1.17
C TYR A 40 18.33 7.97 -1.12
N GLY A 41 19.11 7.24 -1.92
CA GLY A 41 19.10 5.78 -1.94
C GLY A 41 17.73 5.21 -2.31
N ILE A 42 17.26 4.23 -1.55
CA ILE A 42 15.96 3.56 -1.77
C ILE A 42 14.75 4.49 -1.73
N ALA A 43 14.82 5.59 -0.97
CA ALA A 43 13.76 6.59 -0.88
C ALA A 43 13.68 7.47 -2.15
N GLY A 44 14.78 7.61 -2.86
CA GLY A 44 14.84 8.36 -4.13
C GLY A 44 14.40 7.56 -5.35
N ARG A 45 14.18 6.25 -5.21
CA ARG A 45 13.74 5.38 -6.30
C ARG A 45 12.21 5.36 -6.39
N ILE A 46 11.69 5.40 -7.60
CA ILE A 46 10.27 5.11 -7.84
C ILE A 46 10.08 3.60 -7.92
N TRP A 47 9.23 3.07 -7.05
CA TRP A 47 8.93 1.65 -6.97
C TRP A 47 7.78 1.28 -7.91
N GLU A 48 7.81 0.09 -8.49
CA GLU A 48 6.86 -0.32 -9.53
C GLU A 48 5.40 -0.34 -9.04
N ALA A 49 5.20 -0.61 -7.74
CA ALA A 49 3.91 -0.47 -7.08
C ALA A 49 3.37 0.97 -7.15
N ALA A 50 4.22 1.99 -7.13
CA ALA A 50 3.80 3.39 -7.26
C ALA A 50 3.21 3.67 -8.65
N TYR A 51 3.72 3.04 -9.73
CA TYR A 51 3.11 3.18 -11.06
C TYR A 51 1.69 2.61 -11.09
N LEU A 52 1.49 1.42 -10.50
CA LEU A 52 0.15 0.83 -10.40
C LEU A 52 -0.79 1.72 -9.59
N LEU A 53 -0.31 2.29 -8.47
CA LEU A 53 -1.13 3.17 -7.65
C LEU A 53 -1.49 4.46 -8.40
N SER A 54 -0.56 5.05 -9.14
CA SER A 54 -0.83 6.24 -9.97
C SER A 54 -1.89 5.98 -11.05
N ILE A 55 -1.88 4.80 -11.67
CA ILE A 55 -2.92 4.39 -12.63
C ILE A 55 -4.26 4.18 -11.92
N TYR A 56 -4.25 3.61 -10.71
CA TYR A 56 -5.47 3.43 -9.93
C TYR A 56 -6.09 4.77 -9.48
N VAL A 57 -5.24 5.74 -9.13
CA VAL A 57 -5.63 7.10 -8.73
C VAL A 57 -6.23 7.89 -9.88
N ASP A 58 -5.62 7.82 -11.07
CA ASP A 58 -6.10 8.49 -12.28
C ASP A 58 -6.14 7.51 -13.47
N PRO A 59 -7.22 6.72 -13.58
CA PRO A 59 -7.35 5.70 -14.62
C PRO A 59 -7.37 6.28 -16.03
N PRO A 60 -6.72 5.61 -17.00
CA PRO A 60 -7.03 5.80 -18.41
C PRO A 60 -8.52 5.59 -18.68
N LYS A 61 -9.09 6.37 -19.60
CA LYS A 61 -10.54 6.38 -19.91
C LYS A 61 -11.12 5.02 -20.35
N ASN A 62 -10.26 4.09 -20.76
CA ASN A 62 -10.63 2.75 -21.21
C ASN A 62 -10.49 1.69 -20.12
N ILE A 63 -10.12 2.06 -18.90
CA ILE A 63 -10.00 1.16 -17.75
C ILE A 63 -11.06 1.56 -16.73
N GLU A 64 -11.82 0.58 -16.27
CA GLU A 64 -12.76 0.74 -15.16
C GLU A 64 -12.36 -0.21 -14.03
N PHE A 65 -12.42 0.31 -12.80
CA PHE A 65 -12.15 -0.43 -11.58
C PHE A 65 -13.46 -0.79 -10.87
N ASP A 66 -13.52 -1.98 -10.30
CA ASP A 66 -14.69 -2.45 -9.54
C ASP A 66 -14.94 -1.60 -8.30
N THR A 67 -13.84 -1.13 -7.70
CA THR A 67 -13.80 -0.10 -6.68
C THR A 67 -12.95 1.05 -7.19
N PRO A 68 -13.50 2.21 -7.56
CA PRO A 68 -12.70 3.39 -7.91
C PRO A 68 -11.92 3.98 -6.72
N PHE A 69 -10.76 4.62 -6.94
CA PHE A 69 -9.95 5.19 -5.86
C PHE A 69 -10.69 6.27 -5.03
N LEU A 70 -11.45 7.15 -5.70
CA LEU A 70 -12.23 8.21 -5.08
C LEU A 70 -13.74 7.89 -5.20
N THR A 71 -14.21 6.91 -4.44
CA THR A 71 -15.59 6.41 -4.54
C THR A 71 -16.64 7.29 -3.89
N ASP A 72 -16.31 8.27 -3.04
CA ASP A 72 -17.34 8.98 -2.27
C ASP A 72 -18.19 9.92 -3.15
N PRO A 73 -19.44 9.56 -3.48
CA PRO A 73 -20.32 10.40 -4.28
C PRO A 73 -21.00 11.49 -3.43
N SER A 74 -20.83 11.45 -2.10
CA SER A 74 -21.41 12.43 -1.19
C SER A 74 -20.73 13.81 -1.29
N GLY A 75 -19.57 13.88 -1.97
CA GLY A 75 -18.81 15.12 -2.16
C GLY A 75 -18.24 15.68 -0.85
N ARG A 76 -18.15 14.86 0.20
CA ARG A 76 -17.53 15.26 1.46
C ARG A 76 -16.04 15.51 1.26
N PRO A 77 -15.48 16.54 1.92
CA PRO A 77 -14.04 16.75 1.95
C PRO A 77 -13.31 15.52 2.48
N ARG A 78 -12.25 15.10 1.80
CA ARG A 78 -11.47 13.91 2.13
C ARG A 78 -10.17 14.31 2.80
N THR A 79 -9.71 13.46 3.72
CA THR A 79 -8.34 13.53 4.24
C THR A 79 -7.61 12.27 3.80
N ILE A 80 -6.57 12.43 3.00
CA ILE A 80 -5.74 11.34 2.49
C ILE A 80 -4.38 11.43 3.17
N LEU A 81 -3.95 10.32 3.78
CA LEU A 81 -2.62 10.16 4.35
C LEU A 81 -1.84 9.15 3.52
N GLU A 82 -0.74 9.58 2.91
CA GLU A 82 0.19 8.69 2.22
C GLU A 82 1.39 8.37 3.13
N LEU A 83 1.60 7.08 3.38
CA LEU A 83 2.74 6.55 4.13
C LEU A 83 3.80 6.01 3.16
N GLY A 84 5.04 6.47 3.29
CA GLY A 84 6.14 6.00 2.44
C GLY A 84 6.07 6.53 1.01
N SER A 85 5.81 7.84 0.88
CA SER A 85 5.64 8.54 -0.41
C SER A 85 6.88 8.52 -1.32
N GLY A 86 8.07 8.31 -0.76
CA GLY A 86 9.36 8.26 -1.44
C GLY A 86 9.59 9.51 -2.28
N ALA A 87 9.65 9.31 -3.60
CA ALA A 87 9.81 10.39 -4.57
C ALA A 87 8.56 11.26 -4.77
N GLY A 88 7.41 10.93 -4.16
CA GLY A 88 6.18 11.72 -4.21
C GLY A 88 5.42 11.66 -5.53
N MET A 89 5.69 10.65 -6.37
CA MET A 89 5.04 10.48 -7.67
C MET A 89 3.53 10.30 -7.53
N THR A 90 3.11 9.34 -6.69
CA THR A 90 1.69 9.07 -6.45
C THR A 90 1.00 10.30 -5.84
N SER A 91 1.66 10.96 -4.88
CA SER A 91 1.12 12.16 -4.22
C SER A 91 0.82 13.28 -5.20
N SER A 92 1.75 13.49 -6.15
CA SER A 92 1.59 14.49 -7.21
C SER A 92 0.40 14.15 -8.09
N ARG A 93 0.21 12.87 -8.42
CA ARG A 93 -0.95 12.39 -9.20
C ARG A 93 -2.26 12.51 -8.44
N MET A 94 -2.26 12.22 -7.14
CA MET A 94 -3.43 12.44 -6.28
C MET A 94 -3.81 13.91 -6.28
N ALA A 95 -2.85 14.82 -6.07
CA ALA A 95 -3.09 16.26 -5.98
C ALA A 95 -3.78 16.86 -7.22
N GLU A 96 -3.54 16.31 -8.41
CA GLU A 96 -4.23 16.72 -9.65
C GLU A 96 -5.73 16.39 -9.65
N ASN A 97 -6.16 15.42 -8.84
CA ASN A 97 -7.52 14.89 -8.78
C ASN A 97 -8.29 15.30 -7.52
N LEU A 98 -7.68 16.11 -6.65
CA LEU A 98 -8.30 16.57 -5.40
C LEU A 98 -9.14 17.83 -5.60
N ASN A 99 -10.21 17.93 -4.83
CA ASN A 99 -11.00 19.14 -4.71
C ASN A 99 -10.31 20.13 -3.76
N VAL A 100 -10.68 21.42 -3.84
CA VAL A 100 -10.12 22.49 -2.98
C VAL A 100 -10.33 22.27 -1.48
N GLN A 101 -11.28 21.42 -1.10
CA GLN A 101 -11.58 21.10 0.30
C GLN A 101 -10.85 19.84 0.79
N ASP A 102 -10.27 19.06 -0.12
CA ASP A 102 -9.54 17.84 0.24
C ASP A 102 -8.18 18.19 0.86
N MET A 103 -7.71 17.34 1.76
CA MET A 103 -6.41 17.46 2.42
C MET A 103 -5.57 16.24 2.09
N LEU A 104 -4.37 16.46 1.54
CA LEU A 104 -3.37 15.43 1.32
C LEU A 104 -2.19 15.64 2.27
N ILE A 105 -1.93 14.64 3.11
CA ILE A 105 -0.77 14.58 3.99
C ILE A 105 0.19 13.54 3.41
N VAL A 106 1.36 14.00 2.98
CA VAL A 106 2.38 13.16 2.35
C VAL A 106 3.50 12.95 3.36
N THR A 107 3.82 11.69 3.67
CA THR A 107 4.82 11.36 4.69
C THR A 107 5.87 10.39 4.18
N ASP A 108 7.08 10.51 4.71
CA ASP A 108 8.16 9.55 4.56
C ASP A 108 9.07 9.57 5.78
N LEU A 109 9.91 8.55 5.92
CA LEU A 109 10.97 8.53 6.91
C LEU A 109 12.19 9.25 6.32
N PRO A 110 12.94 10.03 7.12
CA PRO A 110 14.25 10.52 6.69
C PRO A 110 15.23 9.36 6.42
N GLU A 111 14.98 8.23 7.06
CA GLU A 111 15.85 7.08 7.20
C GLU A 111 15.05 5.77 7.09
N VAL A 112 15.22 5.03 6.00
CA VAL A 112 14.51 3.80 5.67
C VAL A 112 15.44 2.60 5.87
N TYR A 113 15.04 1.67 6.76
CA TYR A 113 15.74 0.40 7.01
C TYR A 113 14.78 -0.79 6.98
N PHE A 114 14.77 -1.50 5.85
CA PHE A 114 13.76 -2.51 5.47
C PHE A 114 13.45 -3.61 6.53
N PRO A 115 14.42 -4.18 7.28
CA PRO A 115 14.14 -5.24 8.24
C PRO A 115 13.17 -4.88 9.37
N GLU A 116 13.04 -3.59 9.69
CA GLU A 116 12.31 -3.13 10.87
C GLU A 116 11.03 -2.35 10.52
N LEU A 117 10.59 -2.33 9.26
CA LEU A 117 9.47 -1.46 8.84
C LEU A 117 8.10 -2.11 8.93
N LEU A 118 8.01 -3.45 8.93
CA LEU A 118 6.73 -4.15 8.85
C LEU A 118 5.87 -3.97 10.11
N ALA A 119 6.46 -4.10 11.31
CA ALA A 119 5.73 -3.92 12.55
C ALA A 119 5.33 -2.44 12.79
N PRO A 120 6.22 -1.45 12.60
CA PRO A 120 5.85 -0.04 12.67
C PRO A 120 4.80 0.36 11.64
N LEU A 121 4.85 -0.18 10.41
CA LEU A 121 3.82 0.04 9.41
C LEU A 121 2.47 -0.50 9.90
N LEU A 122 2.41 -1.77 10.32
CA LEU A 122 1.18 -2.35 10.85
C LEU A 122 0.65 -1.50 12.02
N ARG A 123 1.50 -1.19 13.01
CA ARG A 123 1.15 -0.35 14.16
C ARG A 123 0.59 1.01 13.75
N SER A 124 1.22 1.67 12.78
CA SER A 124 0.75 2.96 12.26
C SER A 124 -0.64 2.82 11.66
N LEU A 125 -0.87 1.78 10.85
CA LEU A 125 -2.19 1.47 10.30
C LEU A 125 -3.23 1.25 11.42
N LEU A 126 -2.90 0.45 12.46
CA LEU A 126 -3.81 0.24 13.60
C LEU A 126 -4.19 1.57 14.26
N GLN A 127 -3.22 2.48 14.44
CA GLN A 127 -3.42 3.77 15.09
C GLN A 127 -4.28 4.72 14.26
N VAL A 128 -3.98 4.88 12.97
CA VAL A 128 -4.72 5.81 12.09
C VAL A 128 -6.09 5.28 11.70
N THR A 129 -6.37 3.99 11.88
CA THR A 129 -7.72 3.40 11.75
C THR A 129 -8.40 3.14 13.09
N SER A 130 -7.98 3.84 14.15
CA SER A 130 -8.60 3.80 15.49
C SER A 130 -9.13 5.17 15.90
N PRO A 131 -10.00 5.27 16.92
CA PRO A 131 -10.37 6.57 17.48
C PRO A 131 -9.13 7.41 17.86
N PRO A 132 -9.16 8.74 17.61
CA PRO A 132 -10.31 9.53 17.15
C PRO A 132 -10.50 9.58 15.63
N PHE A 133 -9.69 8.88 14.84
CA PHE A 133 -9.70 8.96 13.37
C PHE A 133 -10.80 8.11 12.72
N SER A 134 -11.25 7.05 13.41
CA SER A 134 -12.39 6.24 13.02
C SER A 134 -13.48 6.29 14.09
N SER A 135 -14.74 6.49 13.70
CA SER A 135 -15.88 6.40 14.62
C SER A 135 -16.34 4.95 14.79
N PRO A 136 -16.43 4.41 16.02
CA PRO A 136 -16.99 3.07 16.27
C PRO A 136 -18.52 3.00 16.09
N SER A 137 -19.16 4.13 15.77
CA SER A 137 -20.62 4.26 15.68
C SER A 137 -21.15 4.45 14.25
N SER A 138 -20.26 4.57 13.26
CA SER A 138 -20.67 4.61 11.86
C SER A 138 -20.97 3.20 11.37
N THR A 139 -22.13 3.02 10.73
CA THR A 139 -22.40 1.82 9.91
C THR A 139 -21.59 1.82 8.61
N ASP A 140 -20.95 2.95 8.30
CA ASP A 140 -20.07 3.12 7.15
C ASP A 140 -18.60 2.87 7.54
N LEU A 141 -17.86 2.27 6.61
CA LEU A 141 -16.42 2.04 6.71
C LEU A 141 -15.70 3.40 6.71
N ASP A 142 -15.43 3.93 7.89
CA ASP A 142 -14.99 5.33 8.10
C ASP A 142 -13.57 5.61 7.57
N VAL A 143 -12.72 4.58 7.49
CA VAL A 143 -11.36 4.69 6.95
C VAL A 143 -11.10 3.55 5.96
N THR A 144 -10.70 3.93 4.75
CA THR A 144 -10.24 3.02 3.70
C THR A 144 -8.72 3.02 3.65
N VAL A 145 -8.11 1.84 3.72
CA VAL A 145 -6.66 1.67 3.55
C VAL A 145 -6.42 1.14 2.15
N VAL A 146 -5.67 1.88 1.34
CA VAL A 146 -5.25 1.45 0.00
C VAL A 146 -3.78 1.09 0.06
N ILE A 147 -3.43 -0.16 -0.28
CA ILE A 147 -2.05 -0.65 -0.29
C ILE A 147 -1.66 -1.01 -1.71
N SER A 148 -0.68 -0.30 -2.25
CA SER A 148 0.00 -0.76 -3.46
C SER A 148 1.22 -1.57 -3.09
N TYR A 149 1.31 -2.78 -3.64
CA TYR A 149 2.28 -3.77 -3.21
C TYR A 149 2.84 -4.56 -4.40
N LYS A 150 4.15 -4.80 -4.39
CA LYS A 150 4.83 -5.72 -5.31
C LYS A 150 5.68 -6.65 -4.47
N ILE A 151 5.52 -7.96 -4.68
CA ILE A 151 6.30 -8.96 -3.94
C ILE A 151 7.78 -8.79 -4.28
N ARG A 152 8.64 -8.65 -3.26
CA ARG A 152 10.10 -8.63 -3.42
C ARG A 152 10.76 -9.81 -2.73
N SER A 153 10.21 -10.23 -1.59
CA SER A 153 10.70 -11.36 -0.82
C SER A 153 9.56 -11.93 0.00
N LEU A 154 8.78 -12.83 -0.62
CA LEU A 154 7.60 -13.44 -0.01
C LEU A 154 7.87 -13.91 1.43
N SER A 155 8.97 -14.65 1.67
CA SER A 155 9.33 -15.14 3.01
C SER A 155 9.55 -14.06 4.08
N LYS A 156 9.96 -12.85 3.67
CA LYS A 156 10.16 -11.71 4.58
C LYS A 156 8.88 -10.90 4.76
N GLU A 157 8.00 -10.92 3.77
CA GLU A 157 6.77 -10.13 3.71
C GLU A 157 5.57 -10.89 4.31
N THR A 158 5.56 -12.23 4.25
CA THR A 158 4.50 -13.09 4.80
C THR A 158 4.14 -12.77 6.25
N PRO A 159 5.07 -12.56 7.20
CA PRO A 159 4.70 -12.22 8.58
C PRO A 159 3.84 -10.96 8.69
N PHE A 160 4.07 -9.95 7.83
CA PHE A 160 3.23 -8.76 7.78
C PHE A 160 1.82 -9.10 7.32
N TRP A 161 1.68 -9.82 6.21
CA TRP A 161 0.37 -10.16 5.65
C TRP A 161 -0.45 -11.07 6.56
N ALA A 162 0.20 -12.07 7.17
CA ALA A 162 -0.41 -12.95 8.15
C ALA A 162 -0.91 -12.21 9.39
N ALA A 163 -0.16 -11.21 9.88
CA ALA A 163 -0.61 -10.36 10.97
C ALA A 163 -1.70 -9.39 10.50
N PHE A 164 -1.51 -8.72 9.37
CA PHE A 164 -2.42 -7.74 8.81
C PHE A 164 -3.83 -8.30 8.61
N GLY A 165 -3.97 -9.51 8.08
CA GLY A 165 -5.27 -10.16 7.87
C GLY A 165 -6.05 -10.46 9.16
N LEU A 166 -5.36 -10.60 10.29
CA LEU A 166 -6.04 -10.71 11.60
C LEU A 166 -6.76 -9.41 11.96
N TRP A 167 -6.19 -8.27 11.60
CA TRP A 167 -6.65 -6.94 12.02
C TRP A 167 -7.55 -6.26 10.99
N PHE A 168 -7.38 -6.59 9.71
CA PHE A 168 -8.05 -5.98 8.56
C PHE A 168 -8.68 -7.03 7.66
N THR A 169 -9.82 -6.71 7.05
CA THR A 169 -10.29 -7.37 5.84
C THR A 169 -9.68 -6.67 4.65
N PHE A 170 -9.25 -7.40 3.63
CA PHE A 170 -8.69 -6.80 2.42
C PHE A 170 -8.92 -7.67 1.20
N GLU A 171 -9.03 -7.02 0.05
CA GLU A 171 -9.27 -7.67 -1.24
C GLU A 171 -8.51 -6.93 -2.36
N PRO A 172 -8.08 -7.63 -3.42
CA PRO A 172 -7.41 -6.99 -4.54
C PRO A 172 -8.42 -6.23 -5.40
N VAL A 173 -8.03 -5.05 -5.89
CA VAL A 173 -8.81 -4.30 -6.88
C VAL A 173 -8.88 -5.09 -8.18
N LEU A 174 -10.07 -5.16 -8.77
CA LEU A 174 -10.29 -5.70 -10.10
C LEU A 174 -10.42 -4.57 -11.12
N ALA A 175 -9.94 -4.82 -12.32
CA ALA A 175 -10.05 -3.90 -13.45
C ALA A 175 -10.59 -4.62 -14.67
N HIS A 176 -11.28 -3.90 -15.54
CA HIS A 176 -11.58 -4.36 -16.89
C HIS A 176 -11.33 -3.25 -17.91
N GLU A 177 -10.89 -3.65 -19.11
CA GLU A 177 -10.74 -2.73 -20.23
C GLU A 177 -12.04 -2.68 -21.04
N SER A 178 -12.62 -1.48 -21.20
CA SER A 178 -13.93 -1.28 -21.83
C SER A 178 -13.97 -1.65 -23.33
N SER A 179 -12.80 -1.86 -23.96
CA SER A 179 -12.66 -2.20 -25.38
C SER A 179 -12.88 -3.68 -25.69
N VAL A 180 -12.91 -4.55 -24.67
CA VAL A 180 -13.12 -6.00 -24.77
C VAL A 180 -14.40 -6.36 -24.00
N LYS A 181 -15.02 -7.53 -24.27
CA LYS A 181 -16.13 -8.03 -23.43
C LYS A 181 -15.70 -7.93 -21.95
N PRO A 182 -16.57 -7.46 -21.04
CA PRO A 182 -16.19 -7.19 -19.67
C PRO A 182 -15.66 -8.47 -19.02
N HIS A 183 -14.35 -8.50 -18.82
CA HIS A 183 -13.64 -9.54 -18.11
C HIS A 183 -12.88 -8.85 -16.99
N TRP A 184 -13.45 -8.93 -15.79
CA TRP A 184 -12.82 -8.43 -14.58
C TRP A 184 -11.65 -9.35 -14.25
N GLN A 185 -10.48 -8.76 -14.14
CA GLN A 185 -9.26 -9.43 -13.74
C GLN A 185 -8.59 -8.61 -12.64
N ARG A 186 -7.77 -9.28 -11.85
CA ARG A 186 -6.98 -8.62 -10.82
C ARG A 186 -6.10 -7.53 -11.44
N PHE A 187 -6.20 -6.30 -10.94
CA PHE A 187 -5.34 -5.23 -11.41
C PHE A 187 -3.87 -5.50 -11.04
N GLY A 188 -2.97 -5.36 -12.01
CA GLY A 188 -1.57 -5.76 -11.88
C GLY A 188 -1.28 -7.24 -12.20
N SER A 189 -2.21 -7.98 -12.81
CA SER A 189 -1.96 -9.36 -13.29
C SER A 189 -1.06 -9.44 -14.52
N SER A 190 -1.11 -8.41 -15.38
CA SER A 190 -0.42 -8.42 -16.68
C SER A 190 1.08 -8.08 -16.63
N SER A 191 1.61 -7.66 -15.48
CA SER A 191 2.97 -7.11 -15.38
C SER A 191 4.11 -8.14 -15.35
N GLY A 192 3.83 -9.45 -15.46
CA GLY A 192 4.84 -10.53 -15.33
C GLY A 192 5.38 -10.70 -13.90
N ASP A 193 5.40 -9.62 -13.12
CA ASP A 193 5.61 -9.60 -11.68
C ASP A 193 4.29 -9.61 -10.92
N VAL A 194 4.27 -10.28 -9.76
CA VAL A 194 3.10 -10.33 -8.88
C VAL A 194 3.02 -9.03 -8.06
N ALA A 195 2.11 -8.15 -8.48
CA ALA A 195 1.82 -6.88 -7.81
C ALA A 195 0.31 -6.68 -7.64
N PHE A 196 -0.10 -6.00 -6.58
CA PHE A 196 -1.48 -5.83 -6.13
C PHE A 196 -1.76 -4.37 -5.79
N ILE A 197 -3.00 -3.95 -6.02
CA ILE A 197 -3.63 -2.87 -5.24
C ILE A 197 -4.64 -3.56 -4.33
N PHE A 198 -4.50 -3.39 -3.02
CA PHE A 198 -5.46 -3.87 -2.05
C PHE A 198 -6.31 -2.71 -1.52
N ILE A 199 -7.61 -2.96 -1.38
CA ILE A 199 -8.51 -2.17 -0.57
C ILE A 199 -8.73 -2.92 0.73
N ALA A 200 -8.51 -2.23 1.85
CA ALA A 200 -8.57 -2.83 3.16
C ALA A 200 -9.35 -1.96 4.15
N HIS A 201 -9.99 -2.63 5.10
CA HIS A 201 -10.77 -2.02 6.15
C HIS A 201 -10.50 -2.66 7.49
N ARG A 202 -10.51 -1.83 8.53
CA ARG A 202 -10.36 -2.29 9.91
C ARG A 202 -11.51 -3.22 10.26
N ARG A 203 -11.20 -4.43 10.74
CA ARG A 203 -12.24 -5.34 11.28
C ARG A 203 -12.93 -4.67 12.48
N PRO A 204 -14.27 -4.54 12.52
CA PRO A 204 -14.95 -3.86 13.62
C PRO A 204 -14.61 -4.44 15.00
N GLU A 205 -14.55 -5.76 15.11
CA GLU A 205 -14.19 -6.47 16.33
C GLU A 205 -12.75 -6.16 16.79
N SER A 206 -11.84 -5.88 15.86
CA SER A 206 -10.43 -5.66 16.16
C SER A 206 -10.12 -4.28 16.74
N LEU A 207 -11.08 -3.35 16.73
CA LEU A 207 -11.00 -2.08 17.46
C LEU A 207 -11.00 -2.25 18.97
N THR A 208 -11.52 -3.36 19.49
CA THR A 208 -11.59 -3.65 20.93
C THR A 208 -10.43 -4.49 21.43
N TRP A 209 -9.59 -5.01 20.53
CA TRP A 209 -8.50 -5.89 20.88
C TRP A 209 -7.29 -5.12 21.40
N HIS A 210 -6.57 -5.74 22.32
CA HIS A 210 -5.33 -5.18 22.84
C HIS A 210 -4.22 -5.27 21.80
N VAL A 211 -3.68 -4.13 21.37
CA VAL A 211 -2.51 -4.07 20.49
C VAL A 211 -1.25 -4.21 21.35
N PRO A 212 -0.40 -5.25 21.15
CA PRO A 212 0.81 -5.43 21.94
C PRO A 212 1.83 -4.30 21.69
N GLU A 213 2.56 -3.92 22.74
CA GLU A 213 3.65 -2.93 22.67
C GLU A 213 4.87 -3.48 21.91
N SER A 214 5.12 -4.78 22.01
CA SER A 214 6.21 -5.48 21.33
C SER A 214 5.88 -5.68 19.85
N ASP A 215 6.77 -5.22 18.97
CA ASP A 215 6.67 -5.38 17.52
C ASP A 215 6.75 -6.84 17.08
N THR A 216 7.57 -7.64 17.76
CA THR A 216 7.62 -9.09 17.55
C THR A 216 6.27 -9.74 17.90
N ASP A 217 5.68 -9.37 19.04
CA ASP A 217 4.38 -9.92 19.45
C ASP A 217 3.25 -9.49 18.50
N LEU A 218 3.33 -8.27 17.97
CA LEU A 218 2.39 -7.75 16.97
C LEU A 218 2.45 -8.57 15.68
N LEU A 219 3.65 -8.83 15.15
CA LEU A 219 3.82 -9.58 13.90
C LEU A 219 3.50 -11.07 14.02
N VAL A 220 3.55 -11.66 15.22
CA VAL A 220 3.09 -13.05 15.43
C VAL A 220 1.61 -13.13 15.85
N GLY A 221 0.87 -12.02 15.75
CA GLY A 221 -0.58 -12.00 15.94
C GLY A 221 -1.06 -12.08 17.38
N ARG A 222 -0.22 -11.76 18.38
CA ARG A 222 -0.70 -11.68 19.77
C ARG A 222 -1.63 -10.50 19.96
N GLY A 223 -2.60 -10.65 20.87
CA GLY A 223 -3.63 -9.65 21.13
C GLY A 223 -4.81 -9.74 20.17
N ALA A 224 -4.58 -10.22 18.95
CA ALA A 224 -5.64 -10.49 17.98
C ALA A 224 -6.68 -11.49 18.54
N MET A 225 -7.94 -11.29 18.20
CA MET A 225 -9.09 -12.05 18.73
C MET A 225 -9.18 -12.02 20.28
N GLY A 226 -8.72 -10.93 20.89
CA GLY A 226 -8.86 -10.67 22.32
C GLY A 226 -8.01 -11.54 23.24
N ASN A 227 -6.97 -12.22 22.73
CA ASN A 227 -6.10 -13.05 23.56
C ASN A 227 -4.64 -13.08 23.09
N ASN A 228 -3.73 -13.52 23.96
CA ASN A 228 -2.28 -13.44 23.76
C ASN A 228 -1.65 -14.67 23.08
N SER A 229 -2.44 -15.62 22.56
CA SER A 229 -1.87 -16.70 21.74
C SER A 229 -1.36 -16.15 20.40
N ALA A 230 -0.27 -16.70 19.89
CA ALA A 230 0.20 -16.41 18.54
C ALA A 230 -0.80 -16.94 17.50
N LYS A 231 -1.01 -16.20 16.42
CA LYS A 231 -1.99 -16.48 15.37
C LYS A 231 -1.50 -15.91 14.03
N ALA A 232 -2.06 -16.44 12.96
CA ALA A 232 -1.84 -15.96 11.60
C ALA A 232 -3.17 -16.06 10.84
N ASP A 233 -3.36 -15.16 9.89
CA ASP A 233 -4.41 -15.20 8.88
C ASP A 233 -3.83 -15.69 7.55
N ASP A 234 -4.61 -16.41 6.74
CA ASP A 234 -4.19 -17.05 5.48
C ASP A 234 -4.83 -16.40 4.23
N THR A 235 -5.45 -15.23 4.39
CA THR A 235 -6.12 -14.51 3.28
C THR A 235 -5.14 -14.21 2.15
N PHE A 236 -3.93 -13.73 2.47
CA PHE A 236 -2.95 -13.35 1.44
C PHE A 236 -2.44 -14.56 0.66
N GLU A 237 -2.15 -15.67 1.33
CA GLU A 237 -1.77 -16.94 0.73
C GLU A 237 -2.88 -17.46 -0.20
N THR A 238 -4.14 -17.36 0.23
CA THR A 238 -5.29 -17.74 -0.59
C THR A 238 -5.36 -16.90 -1.86
N LEU A 239 -5.18 -15.58 -1.76
CA LEU A 239 -5.15 -14.66 -2.91
C LEU A 239 -3.99 -14.96 -3.87
N LEU A 240 -2.82 -15.33 -3.34
CA LEU A 240 -1.68 -15.75 -4.15
C LEU A 240 -1.98 -17.03 -4.94
N LEU A 241 -2.61 -18.02 -4.29
CA LEU A 241 -2.97 -19.29 -4.95
C LEU A 241 -4.01 -19.08 -6.05
N MET A 242 -5.03 -18.25 -5.80
CA MET A 242 -6.03 -17.90 -6.82
C MET A 242 -5.40 -17.23 -8.05
N THR A 243 -4.28 -16.52 -7.88
CA THR A 243 -3.55 -15.87 -8.98
C THR A 243 -2.76 -16.89 -9.83
N LEU A 244 -2.47 -18.09 -9.32
CA LEU A 244 -1.74 -19.14 -10.05
C LEU A 244 -2.65 -20.04 -10.90
N GLU A 245 -3.96 -19.96 -10.70
CA GLU A 245 -4.97 -20.77 -11.39
C GLU A 245 -5.62 -20.07 -12.60
N GLU A 246 -5.24 -18.82 -12.87
CA GLU A 246 -5.61 -18.03 -14.06
C GLU A 246 -4.60 -18.21 -15.21
#